data_AF-A0A0M3RV97-F1
#
_entry.id   AF-A0A0M3RV97-F1
#
_cell.length_a   1.000
_cell.length_b   1.000
_cell.length_c   1.000
_cell.angle_alpha   90.00
_cell.angle_beta   90.00
_cell.angle_gamma   90.00
#
_symmetry.space_group_name_H-M   'P 1'
#
loop_
_entity.id
_entity.type
_entity.pdbx_description
1 polymer ?
#
loop_
_entity_poly.entity_id
_entity_poly.type
_entity_poly.pdbx_seq_one_letter_code
_entity_poly.pdbx_strand_id
1 'polypeptide(L)'
;MSVNLDYLDPALLPLEEKVEAYLSAKEDLQKAIVAAHTREGQPVPEEFEQRSAAGSFDQQADEVENAVENLQADLAILRREIIGMLPVRDEWVKVNLGYGPSRVGAFRNEKKPLPEGEDEYILRVVQ
;
A
#
# COMPACT_ATOMS: atom_id res chain seq x y z
N MET A 1 -17.68 -11.93 -17.70
CA MET A 1 -16.82 -12.39 -18.81
C MET A 1 -15.46 -11.77 -18.53
N SER A 2 -14.36 -12.50 -18.48
CA SER A 2 -13.05 -11.91 -18.19
C SER A 2 -12.49 -11.28 -19.47
N VAL A 3 -12.35 -9.96 -19.52
CA VAL A 3 -11.62 -9.30 -20.62
C VAL A 3 -10.16 -9.80 -20.61
N ASN A 4 -9.83 -10.65 -21.59
CA ASN A 4 -8.45 -11.06 -21.89
C ASN A 4 -7.74 -9.87 -22.55
N LEU A 5 -7.43 -8.83 -21.76
CA LEU A 5 -6.43 -7.85 -22.19
C LEU A 5 -5.10 -8.59 -22.24
N ASP A 6 -4.50 -8.64 -23.43
CA ASP A 6 -3.22 -9.27 -23.66
C ASP A 6 -2.16 -8.58 -22.81
N TYR A 7 -1.43 -9.37 -22.03
CA TYR A 7 -0.29 -9.01 -21.18
C TYR A 7 0.92 -8.45 -21.96
N LEU A 8 0.76 -8.23 -23.26
CA LEU A 8 1.73 -7.69 -24.20
C LEU A 8 1.31 -6.31 -24.72
N ASP A 9 0.18 -5.77 -24.26
CA ASP A 9 -0.25 -4.43 -24.66
C ASP A 9 0.66 -3.38 -24.00
N PRO A 10 1.45 -2.61 -24.78
CA PRO A 10 2.32 -1.58 -24.23
C PRO A 10 1.54 -0.46 -23.52
N ALA A 11 0.22 -0.37 -23.71
CA ALA A 11 -0.63 0.54 -22.93
C ALA A 11 -0.75 0.16 -21.45
N LEU A 12 -0.41 -1.09 -21.06
CA LEU A 12 -0.48 -1.58 -19.68
C LEU A 12 0.84 -1.44 -18.92
N LEU A 13 1.96 -1.16 -19.59
CA LEU A 13 3.26 -0.86 -18.96
C LEU A 13 3.17 0.19 -17.82
N PRO A 14 2.53 1.36 -17.99
CA PRO A 14 2.43 2.33 -16.89
C PRO A 14 1.57 1.84 -15.73
N LEU A 15 0.60 0.96 -15.99
CA LEU A 15 -0.21 0.34 -14.94
C LEU A 15 0.64 -0.67 -14.14
N GLU A 16 1.46 -1.47 -14.82
CA GLU A 16 2.37 -2.43 -14.21
C GLU A 16 3.35 -1.74 -13.27
N GLU A 17 4.07 -0.72 -13.75
CA GLU A 17 5.01 0.07 -12.94
C GLU A 17 4.34 0.68 -11.69
N LYS A 18 3.10 1.17 -11.83
CA LYS A 18 2.35 1.73 -10.70
C LYS A 18 1.90 0.66 -9.72
N VAL A 19 1.49 -0.51 -10.20
CA VAL A 19 1.12 -1.65 -9.33
C VAL A 19 2.34 -2.18 -8.59
N GLU A 20 3.51 -2.27 -9.23
CA GLU A 20 4.78 -2.61 -8.56
C GLU A 20 5.15 -1.58 -7.49
N ALA A 21 5.06 -0.28 -7.82
CA ALA A 21 5.29 0.79 -6.84
C ALA A 21 4.34 0.70 -5.64
N TYR A 22 3.07 0.37 -5.89
CA TYR A 22 2.08 0.14 -4.81
C TYR A 22 2.42 -1.06 -3.95
N LEU A 23 2.88 -2.18 -4.53
CA LEU A 23 3.30 -3.35 -3.77
C LEU A 23 4.55 -3.05 -2.94
N SER A 24 5.55 -2.39 -3.52
CA SER A 24 6.76 -1.96 -2.79
C SER A 24 6.42 -1.04 -1.63
N ALA A 25 5.60 -0.01 -1.84
CA ALA A 25 5.19 0.90 -0.78
C ALA A 25 4.40 0.17 0.33
N LYS A 26 3.64 -0.87 -0.01
CA LYS A 26 2.91 -1.69 0.97
C LYS A 26 3.87 -2.54 1.81
N GLU A 27 4.90 -3.11 1.19
CA GLU A 27 5.96 -3.81 1.92
C GLU A 27 6.74 -2.85 2.84
N ASP A 28 7.03 -1.64 2.38
CA ASP A 28 7.75 -0.65 3.17
C ASP A 28 6.91 -0.14 4.36
N LEU A 29 5.61 0.05 4.17
CA LEU A 29 4.69 0.30 5.27
C LEU A 29 4.67 -0.86 6.27
N GLN A 30 4.63 -2.11 5.79
CA GLN A 30 4.66 -3.27 6.67
C GLN A 30 5.97 -3.34 7.47
N LYS A 31 7.11 -3.07 6.84
CA LYS A 31 8.41 -2.97 7.51
C LYS A 31 8.43 -1.85 8.54
N ALA A 32 7.87 -0.68 8.22
CA ALA A 32 7.78 0.46 9.14
C ALA A 32 6.93 0.12 10.38
N ILE A 33 5.77 -0.51 10.19
CA ILE A 33 4.90 -0.97 11.29
C ILE A 33 5.62 -2.01 12.17
N VAL A 34 6.29 -2.99 11.55
CA VAL A 34 7.05 -4.01 12.30
C VAL A 34 8.21 -3.37 13.07
N ALA A 35 8.92 -2.41 12.46
CA ALA A 35 10.00 -1.69 13.12
C ALA A 35 9.50 -0.83 14.30
N ALA A 36 8.32 -0.21 14.16
CA ALA A 36 7.66 0.52 15.24
C ALA A 36 7.37 -0.42 16.43
N HIS A 37 6.69 -1.54 16.19
CA HIS A 37 6.35 -2.50 17.24
C HIS A 37 7.56 -3.23 17.84
N THR A 38 8.62 -3.50 17.06
CA THR A 38 9.83 -4.17 17.58
C THR A 38 10.58 -3.27 18.57
N ARG A 39 10.54 -1.94 18.38
CA ARG A 39 11.17 -0.98 19.29
C ARG A 39 10.44 -0.85 20.62
N GLU A 40 9.11 -1.02 20.64
CA GLU A 40 8.32 -1.05 21.88
C GLU A 40 8.62 -2.31 22.72
N GLY A 41 9.11 -3.39 22.10
CA GLY A 41 9.34 -4.69 22.74
C GLY A 41 10.77 -4.98 23.20
N GLN A 42 11.73 -4.06 23.00
CA GLN A 42 13.12 -4.28 23.44
C GLN A 42 13.29 -3.90 24.92
N PRO A 43 13.64 -4.85 25.81
CA PRO A 43 14.02 -4.51 27.17
C PRO A 43 15.31 -3.71 27.12
N VAL A 44 15.24 -2.48 27.62
CA VAL A 44 16.40 -1.62 27.84
C VAL A 44 17.37 -2.38 28.74
N PRO A 45 18.65 -2.60 28.35
CA PRO A 45 19.63 -3.13 29.29
C PRO A 45 19.74 -2.14 30.46
N GLU A 46 19.54 -2.61 31.70
CA GLU A 46 19.51 -1.81 32.94
C GLU A 46 20.82 -1.09 33.31
N GLU A 47 21.72 -0.82 32.35
CA GLU A 47 23.06 -0.25 32.59
C GLU A 47 23.29 1.13 31.96
N PHE A 48 22.23 1.93 31.77
CA PHE A 48 22.37 3.34 31.38
C PHE A 48 21.61 4.30 32.29
N GLU A 49 21.88 4.21 33.60
CA GLU A 49 21.74 5.37 34.49
C GLU A 49 22.79 6.43 34.12
N GLN A 50 22.54 7.20 33.06
CA GLN A 50 23.25 8.45 32.83
C GLN A 50 22.40 9.39 31.96
N ARG A 51 21.55 10.15 32.66
CA ARG A 51 21.04 11.49 32.32
C ARG A 51 21.27 11.91 30.87
N SER A 52 20.25 11.78 30.03
CA SER A 52 19.85 12.76 28.99
C SER A 52 18.67 12.19 28.19
N ALA A 53 17.74 13.08 27.81
CA ALA A 53 16.72 12.88 26.79
C ALA A 53 15.39 12.18 27.20
N ALA A 54 14.75 12.64 28.27
CA ALA A 54 13.30 12.45 28.46
C ALA A 54 12.42 13.19 27.42
N GLY A 55 13.01 13.73 26.34
CA GLY A 55 12.31 14.37 25.22
C GLY A 55 12.70 13.89 23.83
N SER A 56 13.73 13.04 23.67
CA SER A 56 14.07 12.46 22.36
C SER A 56 13.32 11.16 22.08
N PHE A 57 12.81 10.48 23.10
CA PHE A 57 12.03 9.25 22.90
C PHE A 57 10.65 9.56 22.31
N ASP A 58 9.95 10.58 22.83
CA ASP A 58 8.68 11.07 22.25
C ASP A 58 8.88 11.56 20.79
N GLN A 59 9.94 12.32 20.51
CA GLN A 59 10.24 12.79 19.15
C GLN A 59 10.44 11.63 18.15
N GLN A 60 11.09 10.56 18.57
CA GLN A 60 11.30 9.39 17.70
C GLN A 60 10.03 8.58 17.48
N ALA A 61 9.15 8.50 18.48
CA ALA A 61 7.83 7.87 18.33
C ALA A 61 6.95 8.68 17.36
N ASP A 62 6.88 9.99 17.55
CA ASP A 62 6.17 10.91 16.66
C ASP A 62 6.69 10.84 15.23
N GLU A 63 8.01 10.78 15.02
CA GLU A 63 8.61 10.64 13.69
C GLU A 63 8.21 9.33 12.98
N VAL A 64 8.12 8.22 13.72
CA VAL A 64 7.72 6.93 13.17
C VAL A 64 6.23 6.90 12.83
N GLU A 65 5.38 7.47 13.69
CA GLU A 65 3.94 7.62 13.40
C GLU A 65 3.72 8.47 12.15
N ASN A 66 4.37 9.64 12.06
CA ASN A 66 4.32 10.50 10.88
C ASN A 66 4.79 9.77 9.61
N ALA A 67 5.86 8.95 9.70
CA ALA A 67 6.33 8.17 8.57
C ALA A 67 5.29 7.13 8.10
N VAL A 68 4.63 6.45 9.04
CA VAL A 68 3.57 5.48 8.73
C VAL A 68 2.36 6.18 8.10
N GLU A 69 1.93 7.34 8.61
CA GLU A 69 0.83 8.13 8.04
C GLU A 69 1.14 8.59 6.61
N ASN A 70 2.36 9.08 6.37
CA ASN A 70 2.80 9.48 5.04
C ASN A 70 2.76 8.30 4.05
N LEU A 71 3.28 7.13 4.44
CA LEU A 71 3.24 5.93 3.61
C LEU A 71 1.80 5.47 3.33
N GLN A 72 0.88 5.60 4.31
CA GLN A 72 -0.54 5.31 4.10
C GLN A 72 -1.18 6.27 3.09
N ALA A 73 -0.86 7.57 3.18
CA ALA A 73 -1.36 8.58 2.26
C ALA A 73 -0.84 8.32 0.83
N ASP A 74 0.44 8.00 0.68
CA ASP A 74 1.06 7.66 -0.60
C ASP A 74 0.42 6.41 -1.22
N LEU A 75 0.18 5.37 -0.41
CA LEU A 75 -0.56 4.18 -0.85
C LEU A 75 -1.99 4.50 -1.30
N ALA A 76 -2.67 5.43 -0.63
CA ALA A 76 -4.01 5.86 -1.00
C ALA A 76 -4.01 6.64 -2.33
N ILE A 77 -2.95 7.40 -2.62
CA ILE A 77 -2.75 8.07 -3.91
C ILE A 77 -2.50 7.03 -5.01
N LEU A 78 -1.50 6.15 -4.82
CA LEU A 78 -1.17 5.09 -5.77
C LEU A 78 -2.39 4.20 -6.08
N ARG A 79 -3.16 3.83 -5.06
CA ARG A 79 -4.40 3.07 -5.23
C ARG A 79 -5.40 3.79 -6.13
N ARG A 80 -5.61 5.09 -5.92
CA ARG A 80 -6.54 5.88 -6.76
C ARG A 80 -6.04 6.02 -8.19
N GLU A 81 -4.74 6.23 -8.37
CA GLU A 81 -4.12 6.28 -9.69
C GLU A 81 -4.30 4.95 -10.45
N ILE A 82 -3.97 3.81 -9.82
CA ILE A 82 -4.14 2.48 -10.40
C ILE A 82 -5.60 2.24 -10.78
N ILE A 83 -6.55 2.55 -9.89
CA ILE A 83 -7.98 2.42 -10.18
C ILE A 83 -8.41 3.29 -11.37
N GLY A 84 -7.87 4.50 -11.49
CA GLY A 84 -8.13 5.41 -12.61
C GLY A 84 -7.52 4.94 -13.94
N MET A 85 -6.40 4.20 -13.88
CA MET A 85 -5.72 3.64 -15.05
C MET A 85 -6.30 2.30 -15.52
N LEU A 86 -7.11 1.63 -14.69
CA LEU A 86 -7.72 0.37 -15.10
C LEU A 86 -8.72 0.58 -16.24
N PRO A 87 -8.59 -0.16 -17.35
CA PRO A 87 -9.48 -0.02 -18.51
C PRO A 87 -10.89 -0.51 -18.22
N VAL A 88 -11.05 -1.41 -17.25
CA VAL A 88 -12.32 -2.00 -16.84
C VAL A 88 -12.43 -2.01 -15.32
N ARG A 89 -13.66 -1.89 -14.82
CA ARG A 89 -14.02 -2.00 -13.40
C ARG A 89 -14.78 -3.31 -13.17
N ASP A 90 -14.74 -3.80 -11.94
CA ASP A 90 -15.34 -5.06 -11.49
C ASP A 90 -14.86 -6.30 -12.27
N GLU A 91 -13.69 -6.19 -12.89
CA GLU A 91 -13.06 -7.26 -13.66
C GLU A 91 -11.56 -7.36 -13.35
N TRP A 92 -11.01 -8.54 -13.63
CA TRP A 92 -9.58 -8.80 -13.51
C TRP A 92 -8.85 -8.46 -14.81
N VAL A 93 -7.88 -7.55 -14.71
CA VAL A 93 -6.91 -7.25 -15.75
C VAL A 93 -5.64 -8.03 -15.46
N LYS A 94 -5.14 -8.74 -16.47
CA LYS A 94 -3.86 -9.45 -16.36
C LYS A 94 -2.72 -8.42 -16.49
N VAL A 95 -1.75 -8.51 -15.60
CA VAL A 95 -0.56 -7.66 -15.56
C VAL A 95 0.66 -8.53 -15.33
N ASN A 96 1.80 -8.13 -15.88
CA ASN A 96 3.06 -8.83 -15.70
C ASN A 96 3.92 -8.14 -14.64
N LEU A 97 3.89 -8.65 -13.41
CA LEU A 97 4.68 -8.12 -12.28
C LEU A 97 5.98 -8.91 -12.06
N GLY A 98 6.50 -9.56 -13.11
CA GLY A 98 7.77 -10.30 -13.09
C GLY A 98 7.78 -11.66 -12.35
N TYR A 99 6.89 -11.90 -11.39
CA TYR A 99 6.86 -13.11 -10.55
C TYR A 99 5.67 -14.05 -10.83
N GLY A 100 5.31 -14.22 -12.10
CA GLY A 100 4.23 -15.13 -12.52
C GLY A 100 2.93 -14.39 -12.91
N PRO A 101 1.84 -15.14 -13.18
CA PRO A 101 0.62 -14.59 -13.75
C PRO A 101 -0.15 -13.72 -12.75
N SER A 102 0.17 -12.43 -12.73
CA SER A 102 -0.46 -11.47 -11.82
C SER A 102 -1.75 -10.88 -12.42
N ARG A 103 -2.68 -10.51 -11.55
CA ARG A 103 -3.97 -9.91 -11.89
C ARG A 103 -4.28 -8.75 -10.97
N VAL A 104 -4.77 -7.67 -11.55
CA VAL A 104 -5.21 -6.47 -10.83
C VAL A 104 -6.64 -6.15 -11.23
N GLY A 105 -7.45 -5.70 -10.28
CA GLY A 105 -8.83 -5.31 -10.56
C GLY A 105 -9.35 -4.33 -9.52
N ALA A 106 -10.24 -3.44 -9.95
CA ALA A 106 -10.96 -2.52 -9.09
C ALA A 106 -12.38 -3.02 -8.91
N PHE A 107 -12.74 -3.44 -7.70
CA PHE A 107 -14.08 -3.97 -7.40
C PHE A 107 -14.84 -3.00 -6.51
N ARG A 108 -16.15 -2.91 -6.67
CA ARG A 108 -16.99 -2.09 -5.79
C ARG A 108 -16.89 -2.56 -4.34
N ASN A 109 -16.81 -1.60 -3.42
CA ASN A 109 -16.80 -1.84 -1.99
C ASN A 109 -18.24 -1.99 -1.48
N GLU A 110 -18.79 -3.19 -1.57
CA GLU A 110 -20.13 -3.50 -1.06
C GLU A 110 -20.28 -3.31 0.46
N LYS A 111 -19.16 -3.25 1.20
CA LYS A 111 -19.16 -3.09 2.67
C LYS A 111 -19.34 -1.65 3.13
N LYS A 112 -19.11 -0.67 2.26
CA LYS A 112 -19.24 0.76 2.56
C LYS A 112 -20.04 1.41 1.43
N PRO A 113 -21.38 1.27 1.43
CA PRO A 113 -22.19 2.04 0.50
C PRO A 113 -22.05 3.52 0.90
N LEU A 114 -21.30 4.29 0.10
CA LEU A 114 -21.34 5.75 0.19
C LEU A 114 -22.72 6.22 -0.29
N PRO A 115 -23.16 7.43 0.12
CA PRO A 115 -24.40 8.02 -0.37
C PRO A 115 -24.44 8.08 -1.91
N GLU A 116 -25.65 8.02 -2.47
CA GLU A 116 -25.97 7.89 -3.90
C GLU A 116 -24.95 8.57 -4.84
N GLY A 117 -24.20 7.73 -5.58
CA GLY A 117 -23.36 8.16 -6.70
C GLY A 117 -21.86 7.97 -6.54
N GLU A 118 -21.37 7.69 -5.32
CA GLU A 118 -19.95 7.43 -5.08
C GLU A 118 -19.69 5.93 -4.91
N ASP A 119 -19.43 5.24 -6.03
CA ASP A 119 -18.92 3.87 -5.97
C ASP A 119 -17.48 3.89 -5.41
N GLU A 120 -17.28 3.51 -4.14
CA GLU A 120 -15.93 3.29 -3.61
C GLU A 120 -15.37 2.01 -4.23
N TYR A 121 -14.30 2.13 -5.01
CA TYR A 121 -13.61 0.97 -5.58
C TYR A 121 -12.43 0.54 -4.70
N ILE A 122 -12.33 -0.77 -4.48
CA ILE A 122 -11.22 -1.43 -3.81
C ILE A 122 -10.29 -2.07 -4.83
N LEU A 123 -9.01 -1.68 -4.76
CA LEU A 123 -7.97 -2.30 -5.55
C LEU A 123 -7.66 -3.69 -4.98
N ARG A 124 -7.71 -4.70 -5.83
CA ARG A 124 -7.29 -6.06 -5.51
C ARG A 124 -6.18 -6.47 -6.47
N VAL A 125 -5.11 -7.02 -5.91
CA VAL A 125 -3.98 -7.57 -6.66
C VAL A 125 -3.81 -9.03 -6.24
N VAL A 126 -3.67 -9.93 -7.20
CA VAL A 126 -3.44 -11.37 -7.01
C VAL A 126 -2.20 -11.73 -7.81
N GLN A 127 -1.22 -12.36 -7.15
CA GLN A 127 0.02 -12.87 -7.75
C GLN A 127 0.02 -14.39 -7.68
#